data_AF-A0A5Y1P9A9-F1
#
_entry.id   AF-A0A5Y1P9A9-F1
#
_cell.length_a   1.000
_cell.length_b   1.000
_cell.length_c   1.000
_cell.angle_alpha   90.00
_cell.angle_beta   90.00
_cell.angle_gamma   90.00
#
_symmetry.space_group_name_H-M   'P 1'
#
loop_
_entity.id
_entity.type
_entity.pdbx_description
1 polymer ?
#
loop_
_entity_poly.entity_id
_entity_poly.type
_entity_poly.pdbx_seq_one_letter_code
_entity_poly.pdbx_strand_id
1 'polypeptide(L)' 'MSDFCIIGKNINMYLVDDEDAGFIFELRSDVVKNKFLNKIDNDIKKQREWIRLYKKREKNKKEFYFTIRNKN' A
#
# COMPACT_ATOMS: atom_id res chain seq x y z
N MET A 1 -8.77 0.20 8.13
CA MET A 1 -7.90 1.41 8.26
C MET A 1 -7.11 1.38 9.56
N SER A 2 -5.78 1.54 9.48
CA SER A 2 -4.86 1.55 10.63
C SER A 2 -5.00 2.81 11.51
N ASP A 3 -4.90 2.63 12.83
CA ASP A 3 -4.86 3.72 13.83
C ASP A 3 -3.55 4.53 13.79
N PHE A 4 -2.49 4.01 13.16
CA PHE A 4 -1.23 4.72 13.03
C PHE A 4 -1.25 5.64 11.80
N CYS A 5 -1.13 6.95 12.05
CA CYS A 5 -1.16 7.97 11.02
C CYS A 5 -0.03 8.99 11.20
N ILE A 6 0.70 9.26 10.12
CA ILE A 6 1.61 10.41 10.03
C ILE A 6 0.83 11.55 9.37
N ILE A 7 0.66 12.65 10.09
CA ILE A 7 -0.15 13.79 9.67
C ILE A 7 0.76 14.85 9.06
N GLY A 8 0.58 15.14 7.78
CA GLY A 8 1.23 16.25 7.09
C GLY A 8 0.34 17.48 6.97
N LYS A 9 0.82 18.54 6.32
CA LYS A 9 0.03 19.76 6.07
C LYS A 9 -1.17 19.46 5.15
N ASN A 10 -0.91 18.83 4.00
CA ASN A 10 -1.90 18.60 2.94
C ASN A 10 -2.24 17.11 2.72
N ILE A 11 -1.44 16.21 3.28
CA ILE A 11 -1.59 14.75 3.11
C ILE A 11 -1.46 14.06 4.45
N ASN A 12 -2.07 12.88 4.55
CA ASN A 12 -1.88 11.94 5.66
C ASN A 12 -1.34 10.61 5.10
N MET A 13 -0.55 9.93 5.92
CA MET A 13 -0.01 8.61 5.57
C MET A 13 -0.47 7.59 6.60
N TYR A 14 -1.01 6.47 6.12
CA TYR A 14 -1.54 5.38 6.93
C TYR A 14 -0.78 4.10 6.62
N LEU A 15 -0.52 3.26 7.63
CA LEU A 15 0.04 1.94 7.37
C LEU A 15 -0.96 1.10 6.57
N VAL A 16 -0.47 0.48 5.50
CA VAL A 16 -1.26 -0.35 4.59
C VAL A 16 -1.90 -1.51 5.33
N ASP A 17 -3.17 -1.79 5.08
CA ASP A 17 -3.86 -3.01 5.55
C ASP A 17 -4.52 -3.80 4.40
N ASP A 18 -5.20 -4.90 4.73
CA ASP A 18 -5.84 -5.79 3.75
C ASP A 18 -6.94 -5.07 2.94
N GLU A 19 -7.53 -3.99 3.46
CA GLU A 19 -8.58 -3.20 2.78
C GLU A 19 -7.98 -2.35 1.65
N ASP A 20 -6.73 -1.91 1.80
CA ASP A 20 -6.02 -1.12 0.78
C ASP A 20 -5.58 -1.95 -0.44
N ALA A 21 -5.72 -3.28 -0.40
CA ALA A 21 -5.24 -4.17 -1.46
C ALA A 21 -5.81 -3.84 -2.85
N GLY A 22 -7.09 -3.45 -2.92
CA GLY A 22 -7.74 -3.05 -4.18
C GLY A 22 -7.13 -1.79 -4.76
N PHE A 23 -7.05 -0.73 -3.95
CA PHE A 23 -6.45 0.53 -4.35
C PHE A 23 -4.99 0.38 -4.81
N ILE A 24 -4.18 -0.37 -4.06
CA ILE A 24 -2.77 -0.62 -4.40
C ILE A 24 -2.67 -1.42 -5.70
N PHE A 25 -3.52 -2.42 -5.89
CA PHE A 25 -3.54 -3.22 -7.11
C PHE A 25 -3.86 -2.36 -8.33
N GLU A 26 -4.93 -1.56 -8.27
CA GLU A 26 -5.30 -0.64 -9.36
C GLU A 26 -4.18 0.34 -9.69
N LEU A 27 -3.57 0.95 -8.66
CA LEU A 27 -2.46 1.89 -8.83
C LEU A 27 -1.25 1.26 -9.52
N ARG A 28 -0.93 0.00 -9.19
CA ARG A 28 0.24 -0.72 -9.71
C ARG A 28 -0.03 -1.40 -11.05
N SER A 29 -1.28 -1.66 -11.38
CA SER A 29 -1.71 -2.20 -12.68
C SER A 29 -1.88 -1.09 -13.75
N ASP A 30 -1.94 0.18 -13.35
CA ASP A 30 -1.97 1.31 -14.28
C ASP A 30 -0.69 1.38 -15.12
N VAL A 31 -0.85 1.17 -16.43
CA VAL A 31 0.23 1.08 -17.42
C VAL A 31 1.06 2.37 -17.58
N VAL A 32 0.48 3.53 -17.25
CA VAL A 32 1.18 4.81 -17.32
C VAL A 32 2.01 5.01 -16.06
N LYS A 33 1.43 4.72 -14.89
CA LYS A 33 2.08 4.92 -13.59
C LYS A 33 3.13 3.85 -13.27
N ASN A 34 2.97 2.64 -13.79
CA ASN A 34 3.88 1.52 -13.55
C ASN A 34 5.02 1.40 -14.58
N LYS A 35 5.08 2.30 -15.58
CA LYS A 35 6.02 2.23 -16.70
C LYS A 35 7.49 2.03 -16.29
N PHE A 36 7.88 2.56 -15.14
CA PHE A 36 9.25 2.51 -14.60
C PHE A 36 9.38 1.70 -13.31
N LEU A 37 8.33 0.99 -12.92
CA LEU A 37 8.30 0.18 -11.70
C LEU A 37 8.36 -1.31 -12.04
N ASN A 38 8.81 -2.11 -11.08
CA ASN A 38 8.75 -3.57 -11.21
C ASN A 38 7.30 -4.01 -11.43
N LYS A 39 7.11 -4.80 -12.49
CA LYS A 39 5.80 -5.38 -12.82
C LYS A 39 5.31 -6.22 -11.64
N ILE A 40 4.02 -6.09 -11.37
CA ILE A 40 3.34 -6.97 -10.42
C ILE A 40 2.65 -8.11 -11.16
N ASP A 41 2.39 -9.17 -10.43
CA ASP A 41 1.39 -10.14 -10.84
C ASP A 41 0.03 -9.45 -10.98
N ASN A 42 -0.65 -9.70 -12.10
CA ASN A 42 -2.00 -9.18 -12.37
C ASN A 42 -3.08 -9.98 -11.61
N ASP A 43 -2.87 -10.22 -10.31
CA ASP A 43 -3.78 -10.95 -9.43
C ASP A 43 -3.91 -10.26 -8.06
N ILE A 44 -5.11 -9.75 -7.78
CA ILE A 44 -5.45 -9.10 -6.52
C ILE A 44 -5.34 -10.05 -5.30
N LYS A 45 -5.49 -11.37 -5.49
CA LYS A 45 -5.29 -12.35 -4.40
C LYS A 45 -3.83 -12.38 -3.98
N LYS A 46 -2.90 -12.34 -4.93
CA LYS A 46 -1.47 -12.24 -4.65
C LYS A 46 -1.11 -10.90 -4.00
N GLN A 47 -1.75 -9.80 -4.41
CA GLN A 47 -1.57 -8.51 -3.73
C GLN A 47 -1.99 -8.57 -2.25
N ARG A 48 -3.13 -9.21 -1.93
CA ARG A 48 -3.56 -9.44 -0.54
C ARG A 48 -2.58 -10.32 0.23
N GLU A 49 -2.13 -11.41 -0.37
CA GLU A 49 -1.12 -12.28 0.25
C GLU A 49 0.18 -11.52 0.54
N TRP A 50 0.63 -10.69 -0.39
CA TRP A 50 1.81 -9.85 -0.22
C TRP A 50 1.64 -8.89 0.98
N ILE A 51 0.46 -8.25 1.11
CA ILE A 51 0.14 -7.36 2.25
C ILE A 51 0.17 -8.13 3.58
N ARG A 52 -0.37 -9.35 3.63
CA ARG A 52 -0.32 -10.20 4.83
C ARG A 52 1.10 -10.56 5.23
N LEU A 53 1.96 -10.87 4.25
CA LEU A 53 3.38 -11.10 4.51
C LEU A 53 4.11 -9.82 4.95
N TYR A 54 3.76 -8.68 4.35
CA TYR A 54 4.23 -7.37 4.77
C TYR A 54 3.87 -7.08 6.24
N LYS A 55 2.64 -7.35 6.68
CA LYS A 55 2.24 -7.15 8.09
C LYS A 55 3.06 -7.95 9.09
N LYS A 56 3.56 -9.14 8.70
CA LYS A 56 4.53 -9.88 9.53
C LYS A 56 5.86 -9.14 9.64
N ARG A 57 6.33 -8.49 8.57
CA ARG A 57 7.56 -7.68 8.57
C ARG A 57 7.37 -6.36 9.34
N GLU A 58 6.21 -5.73 9.21
CA GLU A 58 5.79 -4.55 9.99
C GLU A 58 5.80 -4.83 11.49
N LYS A 59 5.19 -5.95 11.92
CA LYS A 59 5.20 -6.37 13.34
C LYS A 59 6.62 -6.53 13.91
N ASN A 60 7.57 -6.93 13.06
CA ASN A 60 8.98 -7.06 13.41
C ASN A 60 9.80 -5.78 13.18
N LYS A 61 9.15 -4.65 12.86
CA LYS A 61 9.77 -3.34 12.56
C LYS A 61 10.80 -3.39 11.43
N LYS A 62 10.65 -4.34 10.50
CA LYS A 62 11.58 -4.54 9.37
C LYS A 62 11.18 -3.75 8.13
N GLU A 63 9.91 -3.40 8.01
CA GLU A 63 9.35 -2.73 6.83
C GLU A 63 8.11 -1.93 7.24
N PHE A 64 7.94 -0.74 6.68
CA PHE A 64 6.77 0.10 6.86
C PHE A 64 6.30 0.57 5.49
N TYR A 65 5.06 0.28 5.15
CA TYR A 65 4.47 0.58 3.85
C TYR A 65 3.21 1.42 4.07
N PHE A 66 3.10 2.51 3.31
CA PHE A 66 2.10 3.54 3.56
C PHE A 66 1.21 3.77 2.34
N THR A 67 -0.08 3.96 2.58
CA THR A 67 -0.97 4.68 1.64
C THR A 67 -0.93 6.17 1.95
N ILE A 68 -0.94 6.99 0.90
CA ILE A 68 -0.94 8.45 1.02
C ILE A 68 -2.31 8.95 0.59
N ARG A 69 -2.95 9.76 1.43
CA ARG A 69 -4.26 10.38 1.15
C ARG A 69 -4.15 11.90 1.19
N ASN A 70 -4.73 12.56 0.20
CA ASN A 70 -4.95 14.01 0.24
C ASN A 70 -6.03 14.33 1.28
N LYS A 71 -5.90 15.48 1.96
CA LYS A 71 -6.91 15.98 2.90
C LYS A 71 -8.07 16.71 2.24
N ASN A 72 -7.89 17.12 0.98
CA ASN A 72 -8.88 17.85 0.19
C ASN A 72 -9.63 16.90 -0.75
#